data_AF-A0A505IX48-F1
#
_entry.id   AF-A0A505IX48-F1
#
_cell.length_a   1.000
_cell.length_b   1.000
_cell.length_c   1.000
_cell.angle_alpha   90.00
_cell.angle_beta   90.00
_cell.angle_gamma   90.00
#
_symmetry.space_group_name_H-M   'P 1'
#
loop_
_entity.id
_entity.type
_entity.pdbx_description
1 polymer ?
#
loop_
_entity_poly.entity_id
_entity_poly.type
_entity_poly.pdbx_seq_one_letter_code
_entity_poly.pdbx_strand_id
1 'polypeptide(L)'
;MFDKTPKELVLKDFSNIYNKCQSTFELVTSRKYNESLVLLTTAETYAIAEKAYIRCDTAKELQTAEVIAFFDAFEIYYFELKQVLFHDDDDFVSLKNRLEKMKDTYEALTASFHLL
;
A
#
# COMPACT_ATOMS: atom_id res chain seq x y z
N MET A 1 27.27 -1.58 0.20
CA MET A 1 26.36 -2.68 -0.18
C MET A 1 25.25 -2.68 0.86
N PHE A 2 23.97 -2.67 0.47
CA PHE A 2 22.89 -2.60 1.46
C PHE A 2 22.80 -3.95 2.19
N ASP A 3 23.19 -3.99 3.47
CA ASP A 3 23.15 -5.20 4.34
C ASP A 3 21.73 -5.66 4.71
N LYS A 4 20.71 -5.24 3.97
CA LYS A 4 19.32 -5.58 4.28
C LYS A 4 18.88 -6.85 3.57
N THR A 5 18.26 -7.74 4.31
CA THR A 5 17.61 -8.93 3.78
C THR A 5 16.43 -8.55 2.88
N PRO A 6 16.03 -9.43 1.94
CA PRO A 6 14.84 -9.23 1.12
C PRO A 6 13.57 -8.96 1.95
N LYS A 7 13.44 -9.61 3.12
CA LYS A 7 12.34 -9.41 4.07
C LYS A 7 12.30 -8.00 4.66
N GLU A 8 13.44 -7.47 5.08
CA GLU A 8 13.52 -6.10 5.61
C GLU A 8 13.24 -5.06 4.50
N LEU A 9 13.68 -5.35 3.27
CA LEU A 9 13.43 -4.46 2.14
C LEU A 9 11.95 -4.43 1.75
N VAL A 10 11.28 -5.59 1.68
CA VAL A 10 9.85 -5.63 1.35
C VAL A 10 9.00 -5.04 2.46
N LEU A 11 9.33 -5.27 3.74
CA LEU A 11 8.62 -4.63 4.86
C LEU A 11 8.74 -3.11 4.82
N LYS A 12 9.91 -2.59 4.46
CA LYS A 12 10.10 -1.16 4.24
C LYS A 12 9.24 -0.66 3.07
N ASP A 13 9.25 -1.39 1.96
CA ASP A 13 8.47 -1.02 0.77
C ASP A 13 6.97 -1.02 1.10
N PHE A 14 6.45 -2.02 1.83
CA PHE A 14 5.05 -2.11 2.24
C PHE A 14 4.65 -1.07 3.29
N SER A 15 5.52 -0.77 4.25
CA SER A 15 5.33 0.34 5.19
C SER A 15 5.16 1.66 4.44
N ASN A 16 6.01 1.91 3.43
CA ASN A 16 5.91 3.13 2.63
C ASN A 16 4.61 3.17 1.81
N ILE A 17 4.18 2.04 1.25
CA ILE A 17 2.90 1.93 0.53
C ILE A 17 1.76 2.28 1.48
N TYR A 18 1.68 1.61 2.64
CA TYR A 18 0.63 1.85 3.63
C TYR A 18 0.58 3.31 4.10
N ASN A 19 1.73 3.89 4.47
CA ASN A 19 1.80 5.28 4.93
C ASN A 19 1.35 6.26 3.84
N LYS A 20 1.73 6.03 2.58
CA LYS A 20 1.28 6.88 1.46
C LYS A 20 -0.20 6.69 1.17
N CYS A 21 -0.73 5.47 1.24
CA CYS A 21 -2.16 5.21 1.15
C CYS A 21 -2.92 6.00 2.23
N GLN A 22 -2.47 5.97 3.48
CA GLN A 22 -3.04 6.76 4.57
C GLN A 22 -2.99 8.26 4.27
N SER A 23 -1.83 8.80 3.86
CA SER A 23 -1.71 10.21 3.51
C SER A 23 -2.65 10.60 2.38
N THR A 24 -2.79 9.75 1.35
CA THR A 24 -3.71 10.01 0.25
C THR A 24 -5.17 9.98 0.72
N PHE A 25 -5.55 9.04 1.59
CA PHE A 25 -6.89 9.01 2.19
C PHE A 25 -7.21 10.31 2.94
N GLU A 26 -6.28 10.78 3.78
CA GLU A 26 -6.43 12.03 4.53
C GLU A 26 -6.55 13.25 3.60
N LEU A 27 -5.84 13.23 2.47
CA LEU A 27 -5.96 14.27 1.45
C LEU A 27 -7.34 14.23 0.78
N VAL A 28 -7.76 13.10 0.20
CA VAL A 28 -9.03 13.05 -0.56
C VAL A 28 -10.27 13.30 0.28
N THR A 29 -10.21 13.00 1.59
CA THR A 29 -11.30 13.28 2.54
C THR A 29 -11.33 14.73 3.01
N SER A 30 -10.33 15.54 2.67
CA SER A 30 -10.28 16.97 3.01
C SER A 30 -11.08 17.81 2.02
N ARG A 31 -11.86 18.79 2.51
CA ARG A 31 -12.79 19.64 1.73
C ARG A 31 -12.17 20.41 0.55
N LYS A 32 -10.84 20.56 0.49
CA LYS A 32 -10.10 21.27 -0.57
C LYS A 32 -8.68 20.70 -0.70
N TYR A 33 -8.56 19.49 -1.21
CA TYR A 33 -7.26 18.89 -1.40
C TYR A 33 -6.58 19.36 -2.69
N ASN A 34 -5.25 19.34 -2.68
CA ASN A 34 -4.47 19.62 -3.89
C ASN A 34 -4.48 18.35 -4.77
N GLU A 35 -5.27 18.37 -5.83
CA GLU A 35 -5.44 17.25 -6.75
C GLU A 35 -4.12 16.78 -7.35
N SER A 36 -3.24 17.71 -7.75
CA SER A 36 -1.92 17.36 -8.28
C SER A 36 -1.06 16.62 -7.26
N LEU A 37 -1.12 17.02 -5.99
CA LEU A 37 -0.41 16.34 -4.91
C LEU A 37 -0.95 14.92 -4.69
N VAL A 38 -2.27 14.76 -4.73
CA VAL A 38 -2.91 13.45 -4.57
C VAL A 38 -2.56 12.52 -5.73
N LEU A 39 -2.65 13.00 -6.97
CA LEU A 39 -2.27 12.24 -8.15
C LEU A 39 -0.80 11.83 -8.12
N LEU A 40 0.10 12.75 -7.74
CA LEU A 40 1.52 12.46 -7.59
C LEU A 40 1.76 11.40 -6.51
N THR A 41 1.16 11.56 -5.34
CA THR A 41 1.32 10.61 -4.22
C THR A 41 0.78 9.23 -4.58
N THR A 42 -0.34 9.17 -5.32
CA THR A 42 -0.94 7.93 -5.82
C THR A 42 -0.01 7.23 -6.81
N ALA A 43 0.55 7.97 -7.78
CA ALA A 43 1.51 7.44 -8.75
C ALA A 43 2.80 6.94 -8.09
N GLU A 44 3.33 7.68 -7.12
CA GLU A 44 4.49 7.24 -6.32
C GLU A 44 4.21 5.95 -5.56
N THR A 45 3.03 5.82 -4.98
CA THR A 45 2.62 4.61 -4.25
C THR A 45 2.61 3.40 -5.16
N TYR A 46 2.04 3.55 -6.37
CA TYR A 46 2.03 2.49 -7.38
C TYR A 46 3.45 2.11 -7.83
N ALA A 47 4.33 3.10 -8.04
CA ALA A 47 5.72 2.84 -8.41
C ALA A 47 6.48 2.04 -7.33
N ILE A 48 6.19 2.28 -6.04
CA ILE A 48 6.75 1.48 -4.94
C ILE A 48 6.18 0.06 -4.95
N ALA A 49 4.88 -0.10 -5.25
CA ALA A 49 4.24 -1.42 -5.36
C ALA A 49 4.86 -2.26 -6.48
N GLU A 50 5.05 -1.70 -7.68
CA GLU A 50 5.73 -2.38 -8.80
C GLU A 50 7.15 -2.83 -8.44
N LYS A 51 7.92 -1.94 -7.79
CA LYS A 51 9.25 -2.28 -7.27
C LYS A 51 9.19 -3.44 -6.26
N ALA A 52 8.21 -3.42 -5.35
CA ALA A 52 8.03 -4.47 -4.36
C ALA A 52 7.60 -5.80 -5.01
N TYR A 53 6.78 -5.74 -6.06
CA TYR A 53 6.35 -6.91 -6.82
C TYR A 53 7.54 -7.61 -7.48
N ILE A 54 8.39 -6.84 -8.18
CA ILE A 54 9.64 -7.37 -8.77
C ILE A 54 10.54 -8.01 -7.70
N ARG A 55 10.62 -7.42 -6.50
CA ARG A 55 11.37 -8.01 -5.38
C ARG A 55 10.79 -9.36 -4.96
N CYS A 56 9.47 -9.48 -4.88
CA CYS A 56 8.81 -10.72 -4.47
C CYS A 56 8.87 -11.80 -5.56
N ASP A 57 8.85 -11.41 -6.82
CA ASP A 57 9.05 -12.32 -7.95
C ASP A 57 10.47 -12.90 -7.97
N THR A 58 11.47 -12.05 -7.68
CA THR A 58 12.89 -12.44 -7.71
C THR A 58 13.36 -13.19 -6.46
N ALA A 59 12.71 -13.01 -5.30
CA ALA A 59 13.06 -13.64 -4.03
C ALA A 59 11.96 -14.62 -3.59
N LYS A 60 12.16 -15.92 -3.84
CA LYS A 60 11.16 -16.97 -3.56
C LYS A 60 10.71 -17.03 -2.11
N GLU A 61 11.58 -16.66 -1.17
CA GLU A 61 11.27 -16.60 0.26
C GLU A 61 10.23 -15.52 0.62
N LEU A 62 9.92 -14.60 -0.31
CA LEU A 62 8.88 -13.59 -0.17
C LEU A 62 7.54 -14.03 -0.75
N GLN A 63 7.46 -15.15 -1.47
CA GLN A 63 6.23 -15.67 -2.08
C GLN A 63 5.36 -16.40 -1.03
N THR A 64 4.97 -15.64 -0.01
CA THR A 64 4.20 -16.10 1.15
C THR A 64 2.75 -15.63 1.05
N ALA A 65 1.86 -16.30 1.77
CA ALA A 65 0.44 -15.93 1.79
C ALA A 65 0.23 -14.50 2.34
N GLU A 66 1.05 -14.08 3.29
CA GLU A 66 0.98 -12.75 3.92
C GLU A 66 1.40 -11.64 2.95
N VAL A 67 2.42 -11.88 2.12
CA VAL A 67 2.83 -10.95 1.07
C VAL A 67 1.73 -10.79 0.02
N ILE A 68 1.14 -11.89 -0.42
CA ILE A 68 0.02 -11.89 -1.37
C ILE A 68 -1.18 -11.14 -0.76
N ALA A 69 -1.53 -11.43 0.49
CA ALA A 69 -2.63 -10.76 1.18
C ALA A 69 -2.44 -9.25 1.31
N PHE A 70 -1.20 -8.77 1.49
CA PHE A 70 -0.92 -7.34 1.47
C PHE A 70 -1.12 -6.72 0.08
N PHE A 71 -0.62 -7.36 -0.98
CA PHE A 71 -0.84 -6.90 -2.34
C PHE A 71 -2.31 -6.86 -2.71
N ASP A 72 -3.08 -7.91 -2.42
CA ASP A 72 -4.52 -7.95 -2.67
C ASP A 72 -5.25 -6.80 -1.96
N ALA A 73 -4.90 -6.54 -0.69
CA ALA A 73 -5.46 -5.42 0.06
C ALA A 73 -5.10 -4.07 -0.56
N PHE A 74 -3.84 -3.90 -0.99
CA PHE A 74 -3.38 -2.70 -1.67
C PHE A 74 -4.09 -2.49 -3.02
N GLU A 75 -4.21 -3.51 -3.86
CA GLU A 75 -4.84 -3.40 -5.17
C GLU A 75 -6.31 -2.99 -5.07
N ILE A 76 -7.05 -3.57 -4.10
CA ILE A 76 -8.43 -3.18 -3.83
C ILE A 76 -8.50 -1.72 -3.37
N TYR A 77 -7.65 -1.31 -2.41
CA TYR A 77 -7.59 0.08 -1.97
C TYR A 77 -7.26 1.03 -3.13
N TYR A 78 -6.25 0.70 -3.92
CA TYR A 78 -5.79 1.50 -5.06
C TYR A 78 -6.87 1.62 -6.14
N PHE A 79 -7.64 0.54 -6.36
CA PHE A 79 -8.79 0.57 -7.25
C PHE A 79 -9.88 1.52 -6.76
N GLU A 80 -10.30 1.42 -5.50
CA GLU A 80 -11.31 2.30 -4.90
C GLU A 80 -10.84 3.76 -4.86
N LEU A 81 -9.57 4.00 -4.54
CA LEU A 81 -8.97 5.33 -4.60
C LEU A 81 -9.08 5.94 -6.01
N LYS A 82 -8.88 5.16 -7.08
CA LYS A 82 -9.08 5.66 -8.45
C LYS A 82 -10.55 6.02 -8.72
N GLN A 83 -11.52 5.30 -8.15
CA GLN A 83 -12.94 5.66 -8.30
C GLN A 83 -13.22 7.02 -7.66
N VAL A 84 -12.71 7.24 -6.45
CA VAL A 84 -12.80 8.53 -5.74
C VAL A 84 -12.17 9.67 -6.55
N LEU A 85 -11.03 9.43 -7.18
CA LEU A 85 -10.29 10.48 -7.90
C LEU A 85 -10.86 10.83 -9.27
N PHE A 86 -11.44 9.88 -9.99
CA PHE A 86 -11.77 10.05 -11.40
C PHE A 86 -13.25 9.87 -11.73
N HIS A 87 -14.07 9.36 -10.81
CA HIS A 87 -15.47 9.02 -11.07
C HIS A 87 -16.45 9.61 -10.04
N ASP A 88 -16.04 10.63 -9.28
CA ASP A 88 -16.85 11.31 -8.25
C ASP A 88 -17.51 10.35 -7.23
N ASP A 89 -16.88 9.19 -6.99
CA ASP A 89 -17.36 8.18 -6.05
C ASP A 89 -16.86 8.49 -4.64
N ASP A 90 -17.64 9.25 -3.88
CA ASP A 90 -17.32 9.71 -2.51
C ASP A 90 -17.54 8.62 -1.42
N ASP A 91 -17.40 7.32 -1.73
CA ASP A 91 -17.47 6.24 -0.73
C ASP A 91 -16.19 6.15 0.14
N PHE A 92 -15.95 7.20 0.92
CA PHE A 92 -14.84 7.28 1.86
C PHE A 92 -14.95 6.27 3.00
N VAL A 93 -16.14 5.72 3.26
CA VAL A 93 -16.34 4.67 4.27
C VAL A 93 -15.73 3.37 3.77
N SER A 94 -16.02 2.96 2.54
CA SER A 94 -15.38 1.81 1.91
C SER A 94 -13.86 2.00 1.85
N LEU A 95 -13.40 3.15 1.35
CA LEU A 95 -11.97 3.43 1.22
C LEU A 95 -11.23 3.33 2.56
N LYS A 96 -11.84 3.84 3.65
CA LYS A 96 -11.31 3.70 5.01
C LYS A 96 -11.22 2.24 5.45
N ASN A 97 -12.27 1.45 5.22
CA ASN A 97 -12.26 0.02 5.56
C ASN A 97 -11.15 -0.74 4.81
N ARG A 98 -10.85 -0.35 3.55
CA ARG A 98 -9.73 -0.92 2.79
C ARG A 98 -8.38 -0.54 3.39
N LEU A 99 -8.23 0.70 3.85
CA LEU A 99 -7.02 1.14 4.54
C LEU A 99 -6.81 0.38 5.86
N GLU A 100 -7.87 0.15 6.63
CA GLU A 100 -7.83 -0.68 7.85
C GLU A 100 -7.43 -2.12 7.50
N LYS A 101 -7.98 -2.69 6.41
CA LYS A 101 -7.58 -4.02 5.94
C LYS A 101 -6.11 -4.11 5.55
N MET A 102 -5.55 -3.08 4.90
CA MET A 102 -4.12 -3.01 4.59
C MET A 102 -3.25 -2.96 5.84
N LYS A 103 -3.72 -2.27 6.89
CA LYS A 103 -3.03 -2.25 8.19
C LYS A 103 -2.98 -3.66 8.78
N ASP A 104 -4.12 -4.35 8.83
CA ASP A 104 -4.20 -5.71 9.38
C ASP A 104 -3.27 -6.70 8.65
N THR A 105 -3.21 -6.63 7.31
CA THR A 105 -2.33 -7.50 6.52
C THR A 105 -0.86 -7.14 6.70
N TYR A 106 -0.53 -5.86 6.88
CA TYR A 106 0.82 -5.41 7.20
C TYR A 106 1.30 -5.90 8.58
N GLU A 107 0.43 -5.83 9.60
CA GLU A 107 0.72 -6.35 10.93
C GLU A 107 0.94 -7.87 10.90
N ALA A 108 0.08 -8.61 10.19
CA ALA A 108 0.21 -10.05 10.01
C ALA A 108 1.53 -10.43 9.30
N LEU A 109 1.92 -9.69 8.27
CA LEU A 109 3.20 -9.89 7.57
C LEU A 109 4.40 -9.62 8.49
N THR A 110 4.34 -8.55 9.28
CA THR A 110 5.43 -8.20 10.20
C THR A 110 5.62 -9.30 11.25
N ALA A 111 4.51 -9.84 11.76
CA ALA A 111 4.54 -10.98 12.67
C ALA A 111 5.09 -12.26 12.01
N SER A 112 4.69 -12.58 10.77
CA SER A 112 5.16 -13.78 10.07
C SER A 112 6.66 -13.77 9.78
N PHE A 113 7.24 -12.58 9.58
CA PHE A 113 8.67 -12.42 9.37
C PHE A 113 9.49 -12.45 10.67
N HIS A 114 8.87 -12.63 11.84
CA HIS A 114 9.53 -12.69 13.16
C HIS A 114 10.44 -11.47 13.43
N LEU A 115 10.03 -10.30 12.97
CA LEU A 115 10.77 -9.04 13.16
C LEU A 115 10.20 -8.20 14.32
N LEU A 116 9.50 -8.86 15.25
CA LEU A 116 8.94 -8.31 16.49
C LEU A 116 9.42 -9.13 17.70
#